data_AF-A0A9D7SUX8-F1
#
_entry.id   AF-A0A9D7SUX8-F1
#
_cell.length_a   1.000
_cell.length_b   1.000
_cell.length_c   1.000
_cell.angle_alpha   90.00
_cell.angle_beta   90.00
_cell.angle_gamma   90.00
#
_symmetry.space_group_name_H-M   'P 1'
#
loop_
_entity.id
_entity.type
_entity.pdbx_description
1 polymer ?
#
loop_
_entity_poly.entity_id
_entity_poly.type
_entity_poly.pdbx_seq_one_letter_code
_entity_poly.pdbx_strand_id
1 'polypeptide(L)'
;MKPAFILFLSLLATHSFSQITSIWKGKTPGHECDWNWPCNWSNNRLPDDFTDVFIPVDNTLTYNYPVIKSDCIEINSLNMHRDASLIILNGKLSILDSAKSHYRKDQIQGKVKYEKPDPNSIPGDELTTIKSNKF
;
A
#
# COMPACT_ATOMS: atom_id res chain seq x y z
N MET A 1 39.49 -5.72 -38.68
CA MET A 1 38.95 -5.34 -37.37
C MET A 1 38.80 -6.61 -36.53
N LYS A 2 39.39 -6.65 -35.34
CA LYS A 2 39.58 -7.89 -34.54
C LYS A 2 38.25 -8.32 -33.89
N PRO A 3 37.85 -9.61 -33.95
CA PRO A 3 36.59 -10.10 -33.38
C PRO A 3 36.50 -9.95 -31.85
N ALA A 4 37.63 -9.69 -31.18
CA ALA A 4 37.69 -9.44 -29.75
C ALA A 4 36.92 -8.19 -29.29
N PHE A 5 36.67 -7.21 -30.18
CA PHE A 5 35.92 -6.01 -29.82
C PHE A 5 34.40 -6.25 -29.69
N ILE A 6 33.87 -7.28 -30.37
CA ILE A 6 32.44 -7.62 -30.33
C ILE A 6 32.06 -8.33 -29.02
N LEU A 7 33.01 -9.03 -28.38
CA LEU A 7 32.79 -9.71 -27.10
C LEU A 7 32.75 -8.77 -25.89
N PHE A 8 33.23 -7.53 -26.00
CA PHE A 8 33.21 -6.56 -24.90
C PHE A 8 31.89 -5.77 -24.83
N LEU A 9 31.07 -5.81 -25.89
CA LEU A 9 29.83 -5.02 -25.99
C LEU A 9 28.58 -5.76 -25.48
N SER A 10 28.68 -7.04 -25.09
CA SER A 10 27.56 -7.82 -24.54
C SER A 10 27.37 -7.67 -23.03
N LEU A 11 28.21 -6.88 -22.34
CA LEU A 11 28.19 -6.73 -20.88
C LEU A 11 27.36 -5.55 -20.37
N LEU A 12 26.42 -5.04 -21.18
CA LEU A 12 25.36 -4.15 -20.70
C LEU A 12 24.16 -5.03 -20.31
N ALA A 13 24.33 -5.81 -19.24
CA ALA A 13 23.20 -6.45 -18.58
C ALA A 13 22.31 -5.35 -18.00
N THR A 14 21.29 -4.96 -18.75
CA THR A 14 20.21 -4.11 -18.26
C THR A 14 19.52 -4.87 -17.14
N HIS A 15 19.67 -4.39 -15.92
CA HIS A 15 18.93 -4.91 -14.78
C HIS A 15 17.48 -4.45 -14.95
N SER A 16 16.62 -5.33 -15.46
CA SER A 16 15.19 -5.13 -15.38
C SER A 16 14.77 -5.38 -13.93
N PHE A 17 14.60 -4.32 -13.16
CA PHE A 17 13.85 -4.43 -11.91
C PHE A 17 12.40 -4.77 -12.28
N SER A 18 12.02 -6.03 -12.15
CA SER A 18 10.60 -6.40 -12.23
C SER A 18 9.96 -5.96 -10.92
N GLN A 19 9.25 -4.84 -10.96
CA GLN A 19 8.41 -4.41 -9.85
C GLN A 19 7.43 -5.54 -9.51
N ILE A 20 7.25 -5.81 -8.22
CA ILE A 20 6.36 -6.88 -7.74
C ILE A 20 5.04 -6.24 -7.33
N THR A 21 3.93 -6.73 -7.89
CA THR A 21 2.60 -6.29 -7.44
C THR A 21 2.13 -7.12 -6.24
N SER A 22 1.82 -6.45 -5.13
CA SER A 22 1.23 -7.06 -3.94
C SER A 22 -0.20 -6.55 -3.73
N ILE A 23 -1.14 -7.50 -3.55
CA ILE A 23 -2.56 -7.21 -3.41
C ILE A 23 -2.96 -7.39 -1.94
N TRP A 24 -3.63 -6.39 -1.39
CA TRP A 24 -4.20 -6.46 -0.05
C TRP A 24 -5.34 -7.49 0.00
N LYS A 25 -5.31 -8.37 1.00
CA LYS A 25 -6.32 -9.41 1.27
C LYS A 25 -7.13 -9.11 2.53
N GLY A 26 -6.45 -8.71 3.62
CA GLY A 26 -7.05 -8.35 4.91
C GLY A 26 -7.91 -9.43 5.56
N LYS A 27 -7.41 -10.66 5.75
CA LYS A 27 -8.22 -11.81 6.23
C LYS A 27 -7.56 -12.64 7.33
N THR A 28 -6.53 -12.11 7.98
CA THR A 28 -5.89 -12.81 9.09
C THR A 28 -6.72 -12.59 10.37
N PRO A 29 -7.29 -13.63 11.00
CA PRO A 29 -8.07 -13.46 12.23
C PRO A 29 -7.30 -12.73 13.33
N GLY A 30 -7.90 -11.67 13.90
CA GLY A 30 -7.29 -10.80 14.92
C GLY A 30 -6.30 -9.76 14.39
N HIS A 31 -5.98 -9.81 13.10
CA HIS A 31 -5.05 -8.91 12.41
C HIS A 31 -5.59 -8.48 11.05
N GLU A 32 -6.91 -8.50 10.83
CA GLU A 32 -7.54 -8.39 9.51
C GLU A 32 -7.19 -7.07 8.81
N CYS A 33 -7.03 -6.01 9.59
CA CYS A 33 -6.70 -4.67 9.10
C CYS A 33 -5.21 -4.32 9.20
N ASP A 34 -4.37 -5.20 9.75
CA ASP A 34 -2.98 -4.85 10.06
C ASP A 34 -2.10 -4.85 8.80
N TRP A 35 -1.67 -3.66 8.36
CA TRP A 35 -0.78 -3.51 7.20
C TRP A 35 0.50 -4.33 7.36
N ASN A 36 1.02 -4.41 8.58
CA ASN A 36 2.30 -5.03 8.90
C ASN A 36 2.20 -6.54 9.11
N TRP A 37 1.07 -7.15 8.75
CA TRP A 37 0.90 -8.58 8.81
C TRP A 37 1.14 -9.22 7.44
N PRO A 38 2.22 -10.01 7.24
CA PRO A 38 2.55 -10.57 5.93
C PRO A 38 1.42 -11.39 5.30
N CYS A 39 0.66 -12.15 6.10
CA CYS A 39 -0.45 -12.97 5.60
C CYS A 39 -1.63 -12.16 5.04
N ASN A 40 -1.70 -10.85 5.30
CA ASN A 40 -2.69 -9.98 4.68
C ASN A 40 -2.31 -9.57 3.25
N TRP A 41 -1.14 -9.97 2.75
CA TRP A 41 -0.66 -9.65 1.41
C TRP A 41 -0.72 -10.86 0.48
N SER A 42 -0.82 -10.61 -0.84
CA SER A 42 -0.96 -11.69 -1.83
C SER A 42 0.24 -12.62 -1.88
N ASN A 43 1.43 -12.06 -1.68
CA ASN A 43 2.72 -12.73 -1.72
C ASN A 43 3.23 -13.19 -0.34
N ASN A 44 2.42 -13.07 0.72
CA ASN A 44 2.80 -13.35 2.11
C ASN A 44 4.06 -12.59 2.57
N ARG A 45 4.28 -11.37 2.08
CA ARG A 45 5.40 -10.49 2.43
C ARG A 45 4.93 -9.05 2.58
N LEU A 46 5.64 -8.28 3.39
CA LEU A 46 5.37 -6.85 3.51
C LEU A 46 5.81 -6.12 2.23
N PRO A 47 5.00 -5.19 1.71
CA PRO A 47 5.43 -4.28 0.65
C PRO A 47 6.64 -3.45 1.08
N ASP A 48 7.58 -3.29 0.16
CA ASP A 48 8.78 -2.46 0.26
C ASP A 48 8.88 -1.46 -0.91
N ASP A 49 10.00 -0.74 -0.98
CA ASP A 49 10.31 0.28 -1.97
C ASP A 49 10.28 -0.19 -3.43
N PHE A 50 10.28 -1.51 -3.67
CA PHE A 50 10.15 -2.11 -5.01
C PHE A 50 8.76 -2.70 -5.29
N THR A 51 7.83 -2.54 -4.34
CA THR A 51 6.50 -3.16 -4.40
C THR A 51 5.42 -2.19 -4.88
N ASP A 52 4.66 -2.62 -5.89
CA ASP A 52 3.42 -1.97 -6.31
C ASP A 52 2.26 -2.50 -5.48
N VAL A 53 1.64 -1.64 -4.69
CA VAL A 53 0.51 -2.01 -3.85
C VAL A 53 -0.80 -1.82 -4.59
N PHE A 54 -1.65 -2.84 -4.56
CA PHE A 54 -3.04 -2.74 -4.99
C PHE A 54 -4.02 -3.05 -3.85
N ILE A 55 -4.92 -2.12 -3.54
CA ILE A 55 -6.00 -2.29 -2.56
C ILE A 55 -7.34 -2.46 -3.31
N PRO A 56 -7.93 -3.67 -3.32
CA PRO A 56 -9.21 -3.92 -3.97
C PRO A 56 -10.38 -3.35 -3.16
N VAL A 57 -11.57 -3.34 -3.76
CA VAL A 57 -12.81 -3.14 -2.99
C VAL A 57 -13.01 -4.35 -2.09
N ASP A 58 -13.34 -4.07 -0.83
CA ASP A 58 -13.81 -5.11 0.06
C ASP A 58 -15.25 -5.47 -0.32
N ASN A 59 -15.41 -6.65 -0.90
CA ASN A 59 -16.73 -7.21 -1.23
C ASN A 59 -17.29 -8.05 -0.08
N THR A 60 -16.59 -8.10 1.06
CA THR A 60 -17.04 -8.82 2.25
C THR A 60 -17.65 -7.86 3.26
N LEU A 61 -18.60 -8.35 4.07
CA LEU A 61 -19.24 -7.54 5.12
C LEU A 61 -18.31 -7.23 6.30
N THR A 62 -17.11 -7.81 6.30
CA THR A 62 -16.10 -7.65 7.34
C THR A 62 -15.17 -6.56 6.86
N TYR A 63 -15.22 -5.37 7.45
CA TYR A 63 -14.41 -4.20 7.10
C TYR A 63 -12.90 -4.48 7.06
N ASN A 64 -12.39 -5.02 5.96
CA ASN A 64 -11.02 -5.53 5.79
C ASN A 64 -10.14 -4.49 5.09
N TYR A 65 -10.17 -3.23 5.54
CA TYR A 65 -9.29 -2.20 5.01
C TYR A 65 -7.93 -2.22 5.71
N PRO A 66 -6.83 -1.90 5.00
CA PRO A 66 -5.53 -1.76 5.62
C PRO A 66 -5.46 -0.57 6.58
N VAL A 67 -4.73 -0.76 7.69
CA VAL A 67 -4.44 0.24 8.73
C VAL A 67 -2.94 0.26 9.00
N ILE A 68 -2.34 1.43 8.86
CA ILE A 68 -0.93 1.72 9.18
C ILE A 68 -0.89 2.40 10.55
N LYS A 69 -0.32 1.73 11.56
CA LYS A 69 -0.41 2.17 12.97
C LYS A 69 0.79 2.97 13.49
N SER A 70 2.02 2.60 13.15
CA SER A 70 3.24 3.22 13.73
C SER A 70 4.43 3.33 12.79
N ASP A 71 4.34 2.72 11.61
CA ASP A 71 5.53 2.45 10.81
C ASP A 71 5.71 3.47 9.70
N CYS A 72 6.97 3.76 9.38
CA CYS A 72 7.32 4.41 8.13
C CYS A 72 7.44 3.33 7.06
N ILE A 73 6.43 3.25 6.21
CA ILE A 73 6.37 2.29 5.10
C ILE A 73 6.75 3.03 3.83
N GLU A 74 7.62 2.43 3.04
CA GLU A 74 7.99 2.92 1.72
C GLU A 74 7.54 1.90 0.69
N ILE A 75 6.85 2.36 -0.35
CA ILE A 75 6.39 1.51 -1.46
C ILE A 75 6.70 2.17 -2.80
N ASN A 76 6.75 1.37 -3.87
CA ASN A 76 6.95 1.93 -5.20
C ASN A 76 5.72 2.72 -5.66
N SER A 77 4.55 2.08 -5.69
CA SER A 77 3.29 2.71 -6.10
C SER A 77 2.10 2.23 -5.27
N LEU A 78 1.06 3.07 -5.18
CA LEU A 78 -0.22 2.72 -4.56
C LEU A 78 -1.36 2.89 -5.56
N ASN A 79 -2.06 1.80 -5.85
CA ASN A 79 -3.28 1.78 -6.63
C ASN A 79 -4.42 1.29 -5.74
N MET A 80 -5.55 2.00 -5.74
CA MET A 80 -6.71 1.65 -4.94
C MET A 80 -7.96 1.65 -5.79
N HIS A 81 -8.82 0.66 -5.57
CA HIS A 81 -10.18 0.72 -6.09
C HIS A 81 -10.93 1.94 -5.52
N ARG A 82 -11.90 2.48 -6.26
CA ARG A 82 -12.63 3.72 -5.90
C ARG A 82 -13.32 3.65 -4.54
N ASP A 83 -13.85 2.49 -4.20
CA ASP A 83 -14.56 2.26 -2.93
C ASP A 83 -13.68 1.64 -1.84
N ALA A 84 -12.39 1.43 -2.12
CA ALA A 84 -11.44 0.95 -1.13
C ALA A 84 -11.10 2.04 -0.10
N SER A 85 -10.68 1.61 1.09
CA SER A 85 -10.23 2.49 2.17
C SER A 85 -8.83 2.10 2.62
N LEU A 86 -8.05 3.09 3.07
CA LEU A 86 -6.76 2.92 3.76
C LEU A 86 -6.74 3.92 4.91
N ILE A 87 -6.40 3.45 6.10
CA ILE A 87 -6.28 4.29 7.29
C ILE A 87 -4.81 4.40 7.69
N ILE A 88 -4.36 5.62 7.96
CA ILE A 88 -3.05 5.91 8.55
C ILE A 88 -3.33 6.57 9.90
N LEU A 89 -2.99 5.88 10.98
CA LEU A 89 -3.14 6.38 12.35
C LEU A 89 -1.90 7.21 12.74
N ASN A 90 -0.82 6.55 13.20
CA ASN A 90 0.41 7.21 13.64
C ASN A 90 1.63 6.87 12.77
N GLY A 91 1.43 6.20 11.64
CA GLY A 91 2.52 5.88 10.72
C GLY A 91 2.67 6.87 9.58
N LYS A 92 3.58 6.56 8.66
CA LYS A 92 3.86 7.33 7.46
C LYS A 92 3.92 6.37 6.27
N LEU A 93 3.28 6.77 5.16
CA LEU A 93 3.41 6.08 3.88
C LEU A 93 4.17 6.98 2.91
N SER A 94 5.37 6.58 2.52
CA SER A 94 6.15 7.17 1.43
C SER A 94 5.90 6.35 0.17
N ILE A 95 5.61 7.01 -0.95
CA ILE A 95 5.43 6.34 -2.23
C ILE A 95 6.48 6.93 -3.18
N LEU A 96 7.31 6.07 -3.78
CA LEU A 96 8.57 6.45 -4.40
C LEU A 96 8.48 6.75 -5.89
N ASP A 97 7.42 6.30 -6.59
CA ASP A 97 7.30 6.48 -8.03
C ASP A 97 7.46 7.96 -8.44
N SER A 98 8.56 8.22 -9.13
CA SER A 98 9.05 9.50 -9.63
C SER A 98 8.07 10.18 -10.59
N ALA A 99 7.23 9.42 -11.30
CA ALA A 99 6.22 9.97 -12.20
C ALA A 99 5.05 10.65 -11.46
N LYS A 100 4.92 10.42 -10.15
CA LYS A 100 3.87 10.98 -9.29
C LYS A 100 4.41 11.48 -7.95
N SER A 101 5.65 12.00 -7.94
CA SER A 101 6.37 12.54 -6.77
C SER A 101 5.70 13.75 -6.06
N HIS A 102 4.46 14.08 -6.41
CA HIS A 102 3.52 14.87 -5.62
C HIS A 102 2.19 14.11 -5.54
N TYR A 103 2.00 13.30 -4.50
CA TYR A 103 0.71 12.64 -4.25
C TYR A 103 -0.31 13.67 -3.85
N ARG A 104 -1.13 14.02 -4.83
CA ARG A 104 -2.26 14.90 -4.71
C ARG A 104 -3.45 14.01 -4.30
N LYS A 105 -4.16 14.35 -3.22
CA LYS A 105 -5.29 13.55 -2.66
C LYS A 105 -6.33 13.12 -3.71
N ASP A 106 -6.42 13.87 -4.81
CA ASP A 106 -7.27 13.69 -5.98
C ASP A 106 -6.88 12.53 -6.93
N GLN A 107 -5.68 11.94 -6.81
CA GLN A 107 -5.28 10.79 -7.66
C GLN A 107 -5.53 9.42 -7.02
N ILE A 108 -5.85 9.37 -5.73
CA ILE A 108 -6.28 8.13 -5.07
C ILE A 108 -7.78 8.03 -5.29
N GLN A 109 -8.21 7.03 -6.08
CA GLN A 109 -9.63 6.85 -6.35
C GLN A 109 -10.38 6.41 -5.07
N GLY A 110 -9.68 5.82 -4.10
CA GLY A 110 -10.18 5.41 -2.79
C GLY A 110 -10.07 6.46 -1.68
N LYS A 111 -10.56 6.11 -0.49
CA LYS A 111 -10.56 7.00 0.68
C LYS A 111 -9.32 6.77 1.54
N VAL A 112 -8.46 7.78 1.68
CA VAL A 112 -7.38 7.78 2.68
C VAL A 112 -7.81 8.64 3.86
N LYS A 113 -7.86 8.03 5.05
CA LYS A 113 -8.13 8.75 6.30
C LYS A 113 -6.84 8.85 7.12
N TYR A 114 -6.57 10.06 7.60
CA TYR A 114 -5.56 10.32 8.62
C TYR A 114 -6.30 10.57 9.93
N GLU A 115 -6.13 9.68 10.90
CA GLU A 115 -6.75 9.83 12.21
C GLU A 115 -5.64 10.06 13.23
N LYS A 116 -5.67 11.20 13.93
CA LYS A 116 -4.84 11.37 15.13
C LYS A 116 -5.33 10.35 16.15
N PRO A 117 -4.43 9.71 16.91
CA PRO A 117 -4.85 8.80 17.96
C PRO A 117 -5.65 9.63 18.95
N ASP A 118 -6.89 9.25 19.23
CA ASP A 118 -7.61 9.83 20.35
C ASP A 118 -6.80 9.48 21.60
N PRO A 119 -6.30 10.47 22.36
CA PRO A 119 -5.54 10.20 23.58
C PRO A 119 -6.35 9.41 24.64
N ASN A 120 -7.66 9.23 24.44
CA ASN A 120 -8.55 8.51 25.34
C ASN A 120 -9.18 7.23 24.75
N SER A 121 -8.86 6.82 23.51
CA SER A 121 -9.45 5.60 22.95
C SER A 121 -8.79 4.34 23.53
N ILE A 122 -9.53 3.60 24.36
CA ILE A 122 -9.18 2.25 24.81
C ILE A 122 -9.23 1.31 23.59
N PRO A 123 -8.25 0.42 23.36
CA PRO A 123 -8.30 -0.53 22.24
C PRO A 123 -9.44 -1.52 22.47
N GLY A 124 -10.61 -1.28 21.88
CA GLY A 124 -11.74 -2.18 22.04
C GLY A 124 -13.10 -1.67 21.56
N ASP A 125 -13.36 -0.36 21.59
CA ASP A 125 -14.72 0.14 21.34
C ASP A 125 -14.80 1.26 20.27
N GLU A 126 -15.89 1.17 19.51
CA GLU A 126 -16.47 2.12 18.53
C GLU A 126 -15.97 2.13 17.07
N LEU A 127 -16.68 1.34 16.25
CA LEU A 127 -17.06 1.69 14.88
C LEU A 127 -17.90 2.98 14.88
N THR A 128 -17.29 4.16 14.78
CA THR A 128 -18.05 5.38 14.47
C THR A 128 -18.28 5.48 12.96
N THR A 129 -19.50 5.17 12.54
CA THR A 129 -20.01 5.37 11.17
C THR A 129 -20.00 6.86 10.83
N ILE A 130 -19.10 7.31 9.94
CA ILE A 130 -19.18 8.66 9.38
C ILE A 130 -20.21 8.64 8.24
N LYS A 131 -21.35 9.30 8.49
CA LYS A 131 -22.42 9.55 7.52
C LYS A 131 -21.88 10.18 6.24
N SER A 132 -22.29 9.65 5.08
CA SER A 132 -21.96 10.24 3.79
C SER A 132 -22.61 11.60 3.63
N ASN A 133 -21.83 12.64 3.38
CA ASN A 133 -22.36 13.89 2.84
C ASN A 133 -22.53 13.73 1.33
N LYS A 134 -23.77 13.89 0.91
CA LYS A 134 -24.27 13.86 -0.46
C LYS A 134 -24.00 15.23 -1.08
N PHE A 135 -23.20 15.28 -2.14
CA PHE A 135 -23.29 16.28 -3.22
C PHE A 135 -22.88 15.60 -4.52
#